data_AF-S7QNS3-F1
#
_entry.id   AF-S7QNS3-F1
#
_cell.length_a   1.000
_cell.length_b   1.000
_cell.length_c   1.000
_cell.angle_alpha   90.00
_cell.angle_beta   90.00
_cell.angle_gamma   90.00
#
_symmetry.space_group_name_H-M   'P 1'
#
loop_
_entity.id
_entity.type
_entity.pdbx_description
1 polymer ?
#
loop_
_entity_poly.entity_id
_entity_poly.type
_entity_poly.pdbx_seq_one_letter_code
_entity_poly.pdbx_strand_id
1 'polypeptide(L)' 'VYVNDKKFACETCIKGHRSSSCNHTERPLYEIKKKGRPISQCERCRQLRQVKKKHTKCTCA' A
#
# COMPACT_ATOMS: atom_id res chain seq x y z
N VAL A 1 -3.08 -7.00 10.62
CA VAL A 1 -2.50 -6.92 11.98
C VAL A 1 -1.18 -6.18 11.91
N TYR A 2 -0.99 -5.14 12.74
CA TYR A 2 0.30 -4.47 12.92
C TYR A 2 0.87 -4.92 14.26
N VAL A 3 2.12 -5.36 14.27
CA VAL A 3 2.85 -5.74 15.48
C VAL A 3 4.21 -5.04 15.39
N ASN A 4 4.55 -4.18 16.36
CA ASN A 4 5.82 -3.44 16.38
C ASN A 4 6.12 -2.70 15.06
N ASP A 5 5.17 -1.90 14.56
CA ASP A 5 5.24 -1.14 13.29
C ASP A 5 5.42 -1.97 12.01
N LYS A 6 5.40 -3.29 12.13
CA LYS A 6 5.52 -4.23 11.02
C LYS A 6 4.15 -4.82 10.72
N LYS A 7 3.82 -4.87 9.43
CA LYS A 7 2.55 -5.42 8.95
C LYS A 7 2.71 -6.91 8.73
N PHE A 8 1.79 -7.71 9.24
CA PHE A 8 1.79 -9.15 9.04
C PHE A 8 0.51 -9.64 8.34
N ALA A 9 0.65 -10.63 7.45
CA ALA A 9 -0.49 -11.34 6.87
C ALA A 9 -0.12 -12.77 6.44
N CYS A 10 -1.14 -13.59 6.25
CA CYS A 10 -1.01 -14.96 5.77
C CYS A 10 -0.52 -15.02 4.31
N GLU A 11 0.16 -16.10 3.90
CA GLU A 11 0.68 -16.25 2.53
C GLU A 11 -0.42 -16.07 1.46
N THR A 12 -1.56 -16.75 1.62
CA THR A 12 -2.70 -16.63 0.70
C THR A 12 -3.25 -15.22 0.64
N CYS A 13 -3.21 -14.49 1.75
CA CYS A 13 -3.69 -13.12 1.86
C CYS A 13 -2.74 -12.14 1.15
N ILE A 14 -1.43 -12.41 1.23
CA ILE A 14 -0.39 -11.66 0.52
C ILE A 14 -0.56 -11.87 -0.98
N LYS A 15 -0.57 -13.13 -1.44
CA LYS A 15 -0.77 -13.50 -2.85
C LYS A 15 -2.10 -12.98 -3.40
N GLY A 16 -3.17 -13.04 -2.61
CA GLY A 16 -4.50 -12.58 -2.99
C GLY A 16 -4.76 -11.08 -2.84
N HIS A 17 -3.74 -10.26 -2.55
CA HIS A 17 -3.88 -8.81 -2.31
C HIS A 17 -4.87 -8.41 -1.19
N ARG A 18 -5.22 -9.34 -0.30
CA ARG A 18 -6.11 -9.16 0.87
C ARG A 18 -5.34 -8.95 2.17
N SER A 19 -4.04 -8.67 2.08
CA SER A 19 -3.15 -8.53 3.22
C SER A 19 -3.48 -7.38 4.16
N SER A 20 -4.25 -6.38 3.69
CA SER A 20 -4.75 -5.28 4.53
C SER A 20 -5.85 -5.70 5.50
N SER A 21 -6.62 -6.75 5.19
CA SER A 21 -7.74 -7.24 6.01
C SER A 21 -7.51 -8.67 6.52
N CYS A 22 -6.26 -9.13 6.54
CA CYS A 22 -5.92 -10.46 7.03
C CYS A 22 -6.09 -10.56 8.54
N ASN A 23 -7.06 -11.36 8.99
CA ASN A 23 -7.34 -11.68 10.39
C ASN A 23 -7.25 -13.18 10.72
N HIS A 24 -6.60 -13.97 9.84
CA HIS A 24 -6.42 -15.40 10.09
C HIS A 24 -5.38 -15.60 11.21
N THR A 25 -5.77 -16.31 12.26
CA THR A 25 -4.91 -16.65 13.41
C THR A 25 -4.31 -18.05 13.30
N GLU A 26 -4.95 -18.94 12.53
CA GLU A 26 -4.55 -20.34 12.37
C GLU A 26 -3.46 -20.55 11.32
N ARG A 27 -3.14 -19.50 10.54
CA ARG A 27 -2.23 -19.58 9.39
C ARG A 27 -0.92 -18.89 9.72
N PRO A 28 0.23 -19.41 9.24
CA PRO A 28 1.51 -18.73 9.42
C PRO A 28 1.45 -17.31 8.84
N LEU A 29 1.84 -16.34 9.67
CA LEU A 29 1.88 -14.92 9.34
C LEU A 29 3.29 -14.52 8.90
N TYR A 30 3.38 -13.76 7.82
CA TYR A 30 4.65 -13.28 7.27
C TYR A 30 4.72 -11.76 7.33
N GLU A 31 5.91 -11.23 7.61
CA GLU A 31 6.17 -9.79 7.58
C GLU A 31 6.04 -9.25 6.15
N ILE A 32 5.21 -8.22 5.98
CA ILE A 32 5.01 -7.52 4.72
C ILE A 32 5.90 -6.29 4.71
N LYS A 33 6.87 -6.28 3.80
CA LYS A 33 7.70 -5.11 3.53
C LYS A 33 6.84 -3.94 3.02
N LYS A 34 7.25 -2.72 3.34
CA LYS A 34 6.59 -1.49 2.84
C LYS A 34 6.52 -1.52 1.31
N LYS A 35 5.42 -1.00 0.74
CA LYS A 35 5.22 -0.93 -0.72
C LYS A 35 6.39 -0.17 -1.35
N GLY A 36 7.19 -0.88 -2.16
CA GLY A 36 8.43 -0.34 -2.72
C GLY A 36 8.27 0.46 -4.00
N ARG A 37 7.07 0.57 -4.60
CA ARG A 37 6.93 1.33 -5.85
C ARG A 37 7.13 2.82 -5.54
N PRO A 38 8.15 3.49 -6.13
CA PRO A 38 8.34 4.91 -5.97
C PRO A 38 7.08 5.65 -6.46
N ILE A 39 6.84 6.83 -5.87
CA ILE A 39 5.71 7.64 -6.29
C ILE A 39 5.93 8.05 -7.76
N SER A 40 4.96 7.74 -8.62
CA SER A 40 5.03 8.07 -10.05
C SER A 40 4.55 9.48 -10.38
N GLN A 41 4.33 10.33 -9.36
CA GLN A 41 3.78 11.67 -9.49
C GLN A 41 4.65 12.62 -8.66
N CYS A 42 4.94 13.80 -9.20
CA CYS A 42 5.58 14.85 -8.42
C CYS A 42 4.65 15.35 -7.30
N GLU A 43 5.22 16.02 -6.32
CA GLU A 43 4.49 16.51 -5.14
C GLU A 43 3.34 17.46 -5.52
N ARG A 44 3.58 18.37 -6.47
CA ARG A 44 2.56 19.30 -6.99
C ARG A 44 1.36 18.56 -7.58
N CYS A 45 1.58 17.58 -8.44
CA CYS A 45 0.48 16.81 -9.05
C CYS A 45 -0.29 16.00 -8.00
N ARG A 46 0.40 15.47 -7.00
CA ARG A 46 -0.22 14.75 -5.89
C ARG A 46 -1.11 15.66 -5.04
N GLN A 47 -0.67 16.88 -4.76
CA GLN A 47 -1.48 17.88 -4.04
C GLN A 47 -2.73 18.24 -4.83
N LEU A 48 -2.59 18.52 -6.14
CA LEU A 48 -3.73 18.84 -7.01
C LEU A 48 -4.80 17.73 -7.04
N ARG A 49 -4.40 16.46 -6.98
CA ARG A 49 -5.35 15.35 -6.87
C ARG A 49 -6.10 15.35 -5.54
N GLN A 50 -5.45 15.70 -4.43
CA GLN A 50 -6.09 15.76 -3.11
C GLN A 50 -7.04 16.96 -3.00
N VAL A 51 -6.57 18.16 -3.35
CA VAL A 51 -7.33 19.39 -3.15
C VAL A 51 -8.40 19.62 -4.22
N LYS A 52 -8.14 19.22 -5.47
CA LYS A 52 -9.02 19.54 -6.61
C LYS A 52 -9.62 18.30 -7.28
N LYS A 53 -9.38 17.09 -6.74
CA LYS A 53 -9.81 15.81 -7.34
C LYS A 53 -9.41 15.67 -8.83
N LYS A 54 -8.30 16.29 -9.24
CA LYS A 54 -7.83 16.25 -10.64
C LYS A 54 -7.03 14.97 -10.89
N HIS A 55 -7.55 14.08 -11.74
CA HIS A 55 -6.93 12.78 -12.05
C HIS A 55 -6.18 12.77 -13.39
N THR A 56 -5.30 13.74 -13.62
CA THR A 56 -4.45 13.78 -14.83
C THR A 56 -3.15 13.01 -14.63
N LYS A 57 -2.60 12.42 -15.71
CA LYS A 57 -1.26 11.82 -15.71
C LYS A 57 -0.22 12.90 -15.39
N CYS A 58 0.76 12.58 -14.54
CA CYS A 58 1.87 13.48 -14.25
C CYS A 58 2.84 13.47 -15.45
N THR A 59 2.99 14.61 -16.12
CA THR A 59 3.90 14.85 -17.26
C THR A 59 4.91 15.95 -16.96
N CYS A 60 5.14 16.26 -15.68
CA CYS A 60 6.18 17.19 -15.26
C CYS A 60 7.55 16.63 -15.64
N ALA A 61 8.37 17.47 -16.27
CA ALA A 61 9.80 17.23 -16.47
C ALA A 61 10.59 17.64 -15.22
#